data_AF-M2R4I3-F1
#
_entry.id   AF-M2R4I3-F1
#
_cell.length_a   1.000
_cell.length_b   1.000
_cell.length_c   1.000
_cell.angle_alpha   90.00
_cell.angle_beta   90.00
_cell.angle_gamma   90.00
#
_symmetry.space_group_name_H-M   'P 1'
#
loop_
_entity.id
_entity.type
_entity.pdbx_description
1 polymer ?
#
loop_
_entity_poly.entity_id
_entity_poly.type
_entity_poly.pdbx_seq_one_letter_code
_entity_poly.pdbx_strand_id
1 'polypeptide(L)'
;MLTCQAMHIECTRVLLRSDILLKNPSTIIAFCIYVIKDPEARGPLIRSISISLESAPTGANGIEPLCTALRYTRNLRKLAILPFNVLRFLPRIELIDVLYRLDTLEELEVHDAHLLHANVYRDMRCVLTHLILDWDWMTLWDVDLNVLRSWAPSLKVLHLTSMLPRQSWSPSFPSLQDLSIRISAPVPDIVALLHVCPALRTLRFETTMARPQDIERARQHYVTMHAGHRWPNLDYVSADLPGLYQVALQQPVRRINLNLGALGGHTSAWLAAVLAIMQPTHLQLQMQILMSGQHAFLPELLPAATYVKYLRLIFASGKGIGPGEITPIVRPLSITHLEIETLLAGNLAFRPESYALSAAFAVPSLGFVSVATADRSQSFSILRSDVPGEITVELSDSTSAQNRKDSAWG
;
A
#
# COMPACT_ATOMS: atom_id res chain seq x y z
N MET A 1 -6.44 50.98 -11.23
CA MET A 1 -5.95 49.84 -10.42
C MET A 1 -6.76 48.54 -10.67
N LEU A 2 -7.30 48.32 -11.88
CA LEU A 2 -8.17 47.17 -12.20
C LEU A 2 -7.40 45.87 -12.53
N THR A 3 -6.17 46.00 -13.02
CA THR A 3 -5.30 44.87 -13.39
C THR A 3 -4.94 44.00 -12.18
N CYS A 4 -4.70 44.61 -11.01
CA CYS A 4 -4.43 43.87 -9.78
C CYS A 4 -5.64 43.05 -9.29
N GLN A 5 -6.86 43.54 -9.49
CA GLN A 5 -8.08 42.84 -9.08
C GLN A 5 -8.36 41.63 -9.98
N ALA A 6 -8.25 41.79 -11.31
CA ALA A 6 -8.39 40.69 -12.26
C ALA A 6 -7.33 39.61 -12.00
N MET A 7 -6.07 40.00 -11.84
CA MET A 7 -4.99 39.07 -11.51
C MET A 7 -5.26 38.34 -10.19
N HIS A 8 -5.71 39.05 -9.14
CA HIS A 8 -6.06 38.44 -7.87
C HIS A 8 -7.19 37.39 -8.01
N ILE A 9 -8.23 37.68 -8.78
CA ILE A 9 -9.34 36.74 -9.03
C ILE A 9 -8.85 35.49 -9.78
N GLU A 10 -8.04 35.67 -10.82
CA GLU A 10 -7.47 34.55 -11.59
C GLU A 10 -6.52 33.70 -10.73
N CYS A 11 -5.61 34.33 -9.99
CA CYS A 11 -4.72 33.63 -9.06
C CYS A 11 -5.51 32.87 -7.98
N THR A 12 -6.55 33.48 -7.40
CA THR A 12 -7.45 32.83 -6.44
C THR A 12 -8.07 31.57 -7.06
N ARG A 13 -8.55 31.67 -8.31
CA ARG A 13 -9.16 30.55 -9.00
C ARG A 13 -8.19 29.41 -9.25
N VAL A 14 -6.98 29.72 -9.68
CA VAL A 14 -5.92 28.73 -9.91
C VAL A 14 -5.56 28.04 -8.60
N LEU A 15 -5.32 28.82 -7.52
CA LEU A 15 -4.93 28.28 -6.22
C LEU A 15 -6.03 27.40 -5.61
N LEU A 16 -7.28 27.84 -5.60
CA LEU A 16 -8.37 27.05 -5.02
C LEU A 16 -8.70 25.78 -5.83
N ARG A 17 -8.37 25.73 -7.11
CA ARG A 17 -8.54 24.53 -7.95
C ARG A 17 -7.43 23.50 -7.79
N SER A 18 -6.29 23.90 -7.24
CA SER A 18 -5.17 22.99 -6.94
C SER A 18 -5.48 22.11 -5.72
N ASP A 19 -4.63 21.11 -5.47
CA ASP A 19 -4.71 20.27 -4.28
C ASP A 19 -4.34 21.07 -3.02
N ILE A 20 -5.33 21.29 -2.15
CA ILE A 20 -5.15 22.09 -0.94
C ILE A 20 -4.70 21.17 0.19
N LEU A 21 -3.46 21.35 0.67
CA LEU A 21 -2.90 20.60 1.78
C LEU A 21 -2.85 21.46 3.05
N LEU A 22 -3.62 21.07 4.07
CA LEU A 22 -3.73 21.77 5.33
C LEU A 22 -2.97 21.01 6.43
N LYS A 23 -1.76 21.50 6.76
CA LYS A 23 -0.79 20.78 7.63
C LYS A 23 -0.84 21.10 9.12
N ASN A 24 -1.37 22.26 9.48
CA ASN A 24 -1.36 22.76 10.84
C ASN A 24 -2.61 23.59 11.15
N PRO A 25 -2.96 23.78 12.44
CA PRO A 25 -4.18 24.48 12.84
C PRO A 25 -4.26 25.92 12.32
N SER A 26 -3.15 26.67 12.35
CA SER A 26 -3.12 28.05 11.88
C SER A 26 -3.46 28.17 10.38
N THR A 27 -2.94 27.26 9.56
CA THR A 27 -3.24 27.20 8.12
C THR A 27 -4.69 26.80 7.86
N ILE A 28 -5.23 25.86 8.64
CA ILE A 28 -6.64 25.47 8.57
C ILE A 28 -7.53 26.69 8.87
N ILE A 29 -7.26 27.40 9.97
CA ILE A 29 -8.04 28.59 10.36
C ILE A 29 -7.97 29.67 9.27
N ALA A 30 -6.77 29.99 8.79
CA ALA A 30 -6.59 30.99 7.74
C ALA A 30 -7.34 30.63 6.46
N PHE A 31 -7.28 29.35 6.05
CA PHE A 31 -8.04 28.83 4.92
C PHE A 31 -9.55 28.96 5.15
N CYS A 32 -10.06 28.54 6.31
CA CYS A 32 -11.49 28.62 6.63
C CYS A 32 -11.98 30.06 6.60
N ILE A 33 -11.26 31.00 7.24
CA ILE A 33 -11.59 32.44 7.22
C ILE A 33 -11.61 32.94 5.77
N TYR A 34 -10.62 32.53 4.97
CA TYR A 34 -10.55 32.93 3.57
C TYR A 34 -11.76 32.43 2.77
N VAL A 35 -12.17 31.17 2.92
CA VAL A 35 -13.35 30.64 2.21
C VAL A 35 -14.63 31.29 2.69
N ILE A 36 -14.82 31.39 4.01
CA ILE A 36 -16.04 31.92 4.65
C ILE A 36 -16.24 33.42 4.35
N LYS A 37 -15.18 34.17 4.05
CA LYS A 37 -15.28 35.59 3.68
C LYS A 37 -16.09 35.82 2.39
N ASP A 38 -16.07 34.86 1.46
CA ASP A 38 -16.79 34.95 0.18
C ASP A 38 -17.16 33.52 -0.29
N PRO A 39 -18.11 32.88 0.41
CA PRO A 39 -18.32 31.44 0.30
C PRO A 39 -18.88 31.04 -1.06
N GLU A 40 -19.76 31.87 -1.63
CA GLU A 40 -20.39 31.61 -2.93
C GLU A 40 -19.40 31.73 -4.09
N ALA A 41 -18.42 32.63 -4.03
CA ALA A 41 -17.42 32.76 -5.07
C ALA A 41 -16.25 31.77 -4.90
N ARG A 42 -15.83 31.49 -3.65
CA ARG A 42 -14.62 30.70 -3.36
C ARG A 42 -14.91 29.22 -3.17
N GLY A 43 -15.98 28.88 -2.47
CA GLY A 43 -16.37 27.50 -2.17
C GLY A 43 -16.45 26.61 -3.41
N PRO A 44 -17.20 27.00 -4.45
CA PRO A 44 -17.33 26.21 -5.68
C PRO A 44 -16.02 26.03 -6.47
N LEU A 45 -14.96 26.78 -6.18
CA LEU A 45 -13.68 26.63 -6.86
C LEU A 45 -12.85 25.48 -6.29
N ILE A 46 -13.15 25.06 -5.06
CA ILE A 46 -12.39 24.05 -4.33
C ILE A 46 -12.75 22.65 -4.84
N ARG A 47 -11.73 21.91 -5.27
CA ARG A 47 -11.87 20.56 -5.85
C ARG A 47 -11.24 19.47 -4.99
N SER A 48 -10.21 19.79 -4.22
CA SER A 48 -9.43 18.80 -3.49
C SER A 48 -8.90 19.41 -2.19
N ILE A 49 -9.18 18.72 -1.08
CA ILE A 49 -8.69 19.09 0.25
C ILE A 49 -8.07 17.85 0.91
N SER A 50 -6.87 18.00 1.44
CA SER A 50 -6.22 17.04 2.33
C SER A 50 -5.84 17.71 3.64
N ILE A 51 -6.34 17.18 4.75
CA ILE A 51 -6.10 17.67 6.10
C ILE A 51 -5.20 16.68 6.81
N SER A 52 -4.01 17.10 7.22
CA SER A 52 -3.04 16.27 7.93
C SER A 52 -2.44 17.11 9.03
N LEU A 53 -2.63 16.77 10.30
CA LEU A 53 -2.00 17.52 11.39
C LEU A 53 -0.69 16.87 11.75
N GLU A 54 0.41 17.62 11.78
CA GLU A 54 1.72 17.06 12.19
C GLU A 54 1.77 16.71 13.69
N SER A 55 0.89 17.33 14.49
CA SER A 55 0.77 17.09 15.93
C SER A 55 -0.67 17.32 16.39
N ALA A 56 -1.07 16.66 17.49
CA ALA A 56 -2.35 16.93 18.12
C ALA A 56 -2.45 18.42 18.50
N PRO A 57 -3.55 19.12 18.17
CA PRO A 57 -3.74 20.51 18.56
C PRO A 57 -3.79 20.62 20.10
N THR A 58 -3.09 21.60 20.65
CA THR A 58 -3.00 21.84 22.10
C THR A 58 -4.27 22.47 22.72
N GLY A 59 -5.44 22.24 22.12
CA GLY A 59 -6.72 22.75 22.56
C GLY A 59 -7.88 22.35 21.64
N ALA A 60 -9.10 22.36 22.16
CA ALA A 60 -10.30 21.88 21.47
C ALA A 60 -10.82 22.81 20.34
N ASN A 61 -10.32 24.05 20.23
CA ASN A 61 -11.04 25.12 19.51
C ASN A 61 -10.39 25.60 18.20
N GLY A 62 -9.46 24.84 17.62
CA GLY A 62 -8.68 25.32 16.47
C GLY A 62 -9.33 25.09 15.10
N ILE A 63 -10.06 23.99 14.91
CA ILE A 63 -10.45 23.53 13.56
C ILE A 63 -11.96 23.49 13.32
N GLU A 64 -12.77 23.96 14.29
CA GLU A 64 -14.23 24.03 14.19
C GLU A 64 -14.72 24.76 12.91
N PRO A 65 -14.10 25.88 12.45
CA PRO A 65 -14.54 26.55 11.23
C PRO A 65 -14.41 25.71 9.95
N LEU A 66 -13.71 24.58 10.01
CA LEU A 66 -13.50 23.70 8.86
C LEU A 66 -14.81 23.12 8.32
N CYS A 67 -15.68 22.62 9.19
CA CYS A 67 -16.98 22.11 8.75
C CYS A 67 -17.80 23.22 8.07
N THR A 68 -17.75 24.44 8.59
CA THR A 68 -18.40 25.60 7.98
C THR A 68 -17.83 25.92 6.60
N ALA A 69 -16.51 25.91 6.42
CA ALA A 69 -15.90 26.13 5.12
C ALA A 69 -16.27 25.01 4.11
N LEU A 70 -16.23 23.75 4.55
CA LEU A 70 -16.56 22.58 3.73
C LEU A 70 -18.04 22.58 3.26
N ARG A 71 -18.97 23.15 4.03
CA ARG A 71 -20.37 23.30 3.58
C ARG A 71 -20.51 24.09 2.28
N TYR A 72 -19.55 24.96 1.96
CA TYR A 72 -19.56 25.77 0.74
C TYR A 72 -18.78 25.13 -0.42
N THR A 73 -18.07 24.03 -0.18
CA THR A 73 -17.28 23.34 -1.21
C THR A 73 -18.12 22.30 -1.97
N ARG A 74 -19.21 22.74 -2.61
CA ARG A 74 -20.16 21.85 -3.33
C ARG A 74 -19.55 21.10 -4.52
N ASN A 75 -18.37 21.52 -4.94
CA ASN A 75 -17.65 21.04 -6.11
C ASN A 75 -16.45 20.14 -5.74
N LEU A 76 -16.32 19.80 -4.46
CA LEU A 76 -15.22 19.02 -3.90
C LEU A 76 -15.30 17.58 -4.41
N ARG A 77 -14.26 17.16 -5.12
CA ARG A 77 -14.10 15.80 -5.65
C ARG A 77 -13.26 14.92 -4.75
N LYS A 78 -12.30 15.50 -4.02
CA LYS A 78 -11.41 14.77 -3.13
C LYS A 78 -11.42 15.37 -1.73
N LEU A 79 -11.65 14.51 -0.74
CA LEU A 79 -11.52 14.82 0.67
C LEU A 79 -10.67 13.76 1.35
N ALA A 80 -9.53 14.17 1.91
CA ALA A 80 -8.69 13.33 2.74
C ALA A 80 -8.58 13.91 4.16
N ILE A 81 -8.96 13.13 5.16
CA ILE A 81 -8.79 13.42 6.59
C ILE A 81 -7.77 12.40 7.12
N LEU A 82 -6.51 12.83 7.20
CA LEU A 82 -5.34 12.01 7.48
C LEU A 82 -5.09 11.89 9.01
N PRO A 83 -4.09 11.11 9.47
CA PRO A 83 -3.87 10.77 10.88
C PRO A 83 -3.76 11.95 11.86
N PHE A 84 -3.57 11.61 13.14
CA PHE A 84 -3.46 12.48 14.32
C PHE A 84 -4.79 12.95 14.88
N ASN A 85 -5.80 12.08 14.83
CA ASN A 85 -7.08 12.29 15.49
C ASN A 85 -7.80 13.56 15.03
N VAL A 86 -7.61 14.03 13.79
CA VAL A 86 -8.30 15.22 13.25
C VAL A 86 -9.80 15.13 13.48
N LEU A 87 -10.38 13.93 13.23
CA LEU A 87 -11.79 13.63 13.47
C LEU A 87 -12.23 13.83 14.93
N ARG A 88 -11.36 13.68 15.92
CA ARG A 88 -11.69 13.92 17.34
C ARG A 88 -11.89 15.40 17.66
N PHE A 89 -11.32 16.29 16.86
CA PHE A 89 -11.41 17.74 17.04
C PHE A 89 -12.45 18.39 16.13
N LEU A 90 -13.05 17.64 15.21
CA LEU A 90 -14.13 18.12 14.37
C LEU A 90 -15.48 17.93 15.06
N PRO A 91 -16.38 18.92 14.98
CA PRO A 91 -17.73 18.79 15.52
C PRO A 91 -18.50 17.75 14.69
N ARG A 92 -18.79 16.60 15.32
CA ARG A 92 -19.21 15.37 14.62
C ARG A 92 -20.49 15.54 13.81
N ILE A 93 -21.48 16.23 14.37
CA ILE A 93 -22.80 16.39 13.74
C ILE A 93 -22.67 17.21 12.46
N GLU A 94 -21.87 18.27 12.51
CA GLU A 94 -21.60 19.20 11.42
C GLU A 94 -20.76 18.53 10.34
N LEU A 95 -19.79 17.69 10.72
CA LEU A 95 -19.02 16.90 9.76
C LEU A 95 -19.93 15.92 9.00
N ILE A 96 -20.85 15.25 9.69
CA ILE A 96 -21.82 14.33 9.05
C ILE A 96 -22.71 15.09 8.07
N ASP A 97 -23.27 16.25 8.48
CA ASP A 97 -24.07 17.10 7.60
C ASP A 97 -23.27 17.60 6.37
N VAL A 98 -21.99 17.92 6.54
CA VAL A 98 -21.09 18.23 5.43
C VAL A 98 -20.98 17.03 4.49
N LEU A 99 -20.61 15.86 4.98
CA LEU A 99 -20.39 14.66 4.16
C LEU A 99 -21.63 14.28 3.33
N TYR A 100 -22.83 14.45 3.88
CA TYR A 100 -24.09 14.21 3.17
C TYR A 100 -24.34 15.19 2.01
N ARG A 101 -23.75 16.38 2.04
CA ARG A 101 -23.92 17.43 1.02
C ARG A 101 -22.86 17.41 -0.07
N LEU A 102 -21.79 16.64 0.10
CA LEU A 102 -20.71 16.53 -0.88
C LEU A 102 -21.10 15.55 -2.01
N ASP A 103 -22.11 15.90 -2.79
CA ASP A 103 -22.64 15.08 -3.88
C ASP A 103 -21.65 14.84 -5.04
N THR A 104 -20.72 15.77 -5.26
CA THR A 104 -19.66 15.67 -6.28
C THR A 104 -18.40 14.92 -5.82
N LEU A 105 -18.40 14.36 -4.61
CA LEU A 105 -17.24 13.66 -4.07
C LEU A 105 -16.99 12.34 -4.83
N GLU A 106 -15.75 12.16 -5.28
CA GLU A 106 -15.29 10.99 -6.05
C GLU A 106 -14.24 10.19 -5.26
N GLU A 107 -13.48 10.86 -4.39
CA GLU A 107 -12.41 10.28 -3.56
C GLU A 107 -12.60 10.66 -2.10
N LEU A 108 -12.71 9.65 -1.24
CA LEU A 108 -12.79 9.82 0.21
C LEU A 108 -11.69 9.00 0.90
N GLU A 109 -10.85 9.69 1.67
CA GLU A 109 -9.86 9.06 2.54
C GLU A 109 -10.09 9.54 3.98
N VAL A 110 -10.27 8.60 4.90
CA VAL A 110 -10.53 8.89 6.30
C VAL A 110 -9.70 7.97 7.18
N HIS A 111 -8.79 8.57 7.93
CA HIS A 111 -8.05 7.92 9.00
C HIS A 111 -8.81 8.07 10.32
N ASP A 112 -8.62 7.13 11.23
CA ASP A 112 -9.45 6.97 12.42
C ASP A 112 -10.95 6.83 12.09
N ALA A 113 -11.28 6.19 10.96
CA ALA A 113 -12.65 6.11 10.44
C ALA A 113 -13.64 5.37 11.37
N HIS A 114 -13.14 4.64 12.38
CA HIS A 114 -13.91 4.07 13.49
C HIS A 114 -14.62 5.14 14.34
N LEU A 115 -14.20 6.41 14.27
CA LEU A 115 -14.83 7.54 14.95
C LEU A 115 -16.10 8.03 14.24
N LEU A 116 -16.29 7.65 12.97
CA LEU A 116 -17.52 7.92 12.21
C LEU A 116 -18.43 6.70 12.26
N HIS A 117 -19.70 6.92 12.54
CA HIS A 117 -20.69 5.85 12.54
C HIS A 117 -20.90 5.34 11.10
N ALA A 118 -21.08 4.04 10.92
CA ALA A 118 -21.21 3.46 9.58
C ALA A 118 -22.36 4.01 8.73
N ASN A 119 -23.46 4.37 9.39
CA ASN A 119 -24.60 5.06 8.77
C ASN A 119 -24.18 6.29 7.95
N VAL A 120 -23.10 6.98 8.33
CA VAL A 120 -22.57 8.12 7.59
C VAL A 120 -22.19 7.69 6.17
N TYR A 121 -21.45 6.58 6.03
CA TYR A 121 -21.05 6.07 4.71
C TYR A 121 -22.25 5.61 3.89
N ARG A 122 -23.24 4.97 4.52
CA ARG A 122 -24.45 4.50 3.83
C ARG A 122 -25.29 5.65 3.26
N ASP A 123 -25.41 6.73 4.03
CA ASP A 123 -26.37 7.80 3.75
C ASP A 123 -25.77 8.90 2.85
N MET A 124 -24.45 8.85 2.60
CA MET A 124 -23.76 9.67 1.61
C MET A 124 -24.27 9.37 0.19
N ARG A 125 -24.57 10.44 -0.56
CA ARG A 125 -25.21 10.37 -1.88
C ARG A 125 -24.24 10.45 -3.06
N CYS A 126 -22.96 10.64 -2.78
CA CYS A 126 -21.93 10.78 -3.79
C CYS A 126 -21.64 9.46 -4.51
N VAL A 127 -20.98 9.54 -5.67
CA VAL A 127 -20.58 8.39 -6.48
C VAL A 127 -19.08 8.18 -6.32
N LEU A 128 -18.69 7.45 -5.27
CA LEU A 128 -17.28 7.24 -4.96
C LEU A 128 -16.62 6.29 -5.96
N THR A 129 -15.42 6.68 -6.37
CA THR A 129 -14.49 5.85 -7.16
C THR A 129 -13.33 5.36 -6.32
N HIS A 130 -12.93 6.11 -5.29
CA HIS A 130 -11.87 5.74 -4.35
C HIS A 130 -12.37 5.89 -2.92
N LEU A 131 -12.22 4.82 -2.13
CA LEU A 131 -12.55 4.82 -0.72
C LEU A 131 -11.40 4.22 0.07
N ILE A 132 -10.83 5.01 0.98
CA ILE A 132 -9.79 4.60 1.91
C ILE A 132 -10.29 4.87 3.33
N LEU A 133 -10.51 3.81 4.10
CA LEU A 133 -10.90 3.89 5.50
C LEU A 133 -9.81 3.22 6.34
N ASP A 134 -9.02 4.05 7.01
CA ASP A 134 -8.00 3.61 7.95
C ASP A 134 -8.58 3.62 9.38
N TRP A 135 -8.56 2.46 10.02
CA TRP A 135 -9.08 2.19 11.34
C TRP A 135 -7.93 1.88 12.30
N ASP A 136 -8.16 2.14 13.58
CA ASP A 136 -7.25 1.67 14.60
C ASP A 136 -7.21 0.14 14.53
N TRP A 137 -6.00 -0.43 14.49
CA TRP A 137 -5.71 -1.85 14.39
C TRP A 137 -6.37 -2.68 15.50
N MET A 138 -6.80 -2.04 16.60
CA MET A 138 -7.52 -2.67 17.70
C MET A 138 -9.05 -2.72 17.50
N THR A 139 -9.60 -1.98 16.53
CA THR A 139 -11.05 -1.85 16.33
C THR A 139 -11.57 -2.77 15.22
N LEU A 140 -12.54 -3.62 15.56
CA LEU A 140 -13.18 -4.55 14.62
C LEU A 140 -14.26 -3.84 13.81
N TRP A 141 -14.32 -4.13 12.50
CA TRP A 141 -15.40 -3.72 11.61
C TRP A 141 -16.65 -4.53 11.89
N ASP A 142 -17.51 -3.98 12.75
CA ASP A 142 -18.79 -4.60 13.11
C ASP A 142 -19.94 -4.16 12.19
N VAL A 143 -19.61 -3.66 11.00
CA VAL A 143 -20.59 -3.13 10.05
C VAL A 143 -20.66 -4.04 8.84
N ASP A 144 -21.87 -4.33 8.37
CA ASP A 144 -22.07 -5.04 7.13
C ASP A 144 -21.49 -4.27 5.93
N LEU A 145 -20.74 -4.94 5.05
CA LEU A 145 -20.22 -4.38 3.78
C LEU A 145 -21.33 -3.86 2.85
N ASN A 146 -22.59 -4.25 3.08
CA ASN A 146 -23.77 -3.67 2.44
C ASN A 146 -23.86 -2.14 2.62
N VAL A 147 -23.18 -1.56 3.62
CA VAL A 147 -23.02 -0.10 3.76
C VAL A 147 -22.40 0.55 2.50
N LEU A 148 -21.59 -0.21 1.73
CA LEU A 148 -20.91 0.26 0.52
C LEU A 148 -21.71 -0.01 -0.78
N ARG A 149 -22.94 -0.54 -0.66
CA ARG A 149 -23.74 -0.98 -1.82
C ARG A 149 -24.04 0.11 -2.83
N SER A 150 -24.27 1.35 -2.39
CA SER A 150 -24.51 2.50 -3.27
C SER A 150 -23.32 2.81 -4.17
N TRP A 151 -22.10 2.53 -3.71
CA TRP A 151 -20.86 2.84 -4.43
C TRP A 151 -20.29 1.66 -5.20
N ALA A 152 -20.77 0.45 -4.94
CA ALA A 152 -20.21 -0.78 -5.49
C ALA A 152 -20.03 -0.77 -7.02
N PRO A 153 -20.96 -0.20 -7.83
CA PRO A 153 -20.78 -0.12 -9.29
C PRO A 153 -19.68 0.84 -9.75
N SER A 154 -19.39 1.90 -9.00
CA SER A 154 -18.44 2.95 -9.39
C SER A 154 -17.05 2.81 -8.76
N LEU A 155 -16.96 2.04 -7.67
CA LEU A 155 -15.75 1.91 -6.88
C LEU A 155 -14.65 1.19 -7.68
N LYS A 156 -13.49 1.84 -7.80
CA LYS A 156 -12.28 1.32 -8.44
C LYS A 156 -11.20 0.96 -7.41
N VAL A 157 -11.12 1.71 -6.32
CA VAL A 157 -10.16 1.49 -5.23
C VAL A 157 -10.90 1.40 -3.91
N LEU A 158 -10.66 0.32 -3.17
CA LEU A 158 -11.18 0.08 -1.84
C LEU A 158 -10.04 -0.33 -0.91
N HIS A 159 -9.76 0.48 0.10
CA HIS A 159 -8.80 0.18 1.14
C HIS A 159 -9.48 0.24 2.52
N LEU A 160 -9.51 -0.89 3.21
CA LEU A 160 -10.04 -1.05 4.56
C LEU A 160 -8.94 -1.67 5.45
N THR A 161 -8.43 -0.93 6.43
CA THR A 161 -7.42 -1.47 7.36
C THR A 161 -8.03 -2.20 8.56
N SER A 162 -9.35 -2.23 8.68
CA SER A 162 -10.01 -3.01 9.73
C SER A 162 -10.19 -4.47 9.34
N MET A 163 -10.26 -5.31 10.37
CA MET A 163 -10.64 -6.71 10.27
C MET A 163 -12.10 -6.81 9.81
N LEU A 164 -12.29 -7.32 8.59
CA LEU A 164 -13.62 -7.57 8.07
C LEU A 164 -14.35 -8.64 8.90
N PRO A 165 -15.67 -8.48 9.13
CA PRO A 165 -16.46 -9.52 9.77
C PRO A 165 -16.47 -10.76 8.90
N ARG A 166 -16.64 -11.95 9.50
CA ARG A 166 -16.64 -13.25 8.80
C ARG A 166 -17.86 -13.46 7.86
N GLN A 167 -18.60 -12.41 7.54
CA GLN A 167 -19.84 -12.46 6.78
C GLN A 167 -19.57 -12.55 5.27
N SER A 168 -20.57 -13.01 4.52
CA SER A 168 -20.52 -13.17 3.08
C SER A 168 -20.35 -11.84 2.37
N TRP A 169 -19.47 -11.81 1.37
CA TRP A 169 -19.23 -10.66 0.51
C TRP A 169 -20.50 -10.30 -0.29
N SER A 170 -21.24 -9.31 0.18
CA SER A 170 -22.34 -8.65 -0.52
C SER A 170 -22.23 -7.17 -0.14
N PRO A 171 -22.08 -6.24 -1.09
CA PRO A 171 -22.49 -6.23 -2.51
C PRO A 171 -21.41 -6.72 -3.53
N SER A 172 -21.76 -6.78 -4.82
CA SER A 172 -20.82 -7.01 -5.95
C SER A 172 -20.14 -5.70 -6.39
N PHE A 173 -18.82 -5.73 -6.60
CA PHE A 173 -17.98 -4.61 -7.00
C PHE A 173 -17.36 -4.82 -8.40
N PRO A 174 -18.16 -4.69 -9.49
CA PRO A 174 -17.73 -5.05 -10.85
C PRO A 174 -16.59 -4.16 -11.39
N SER A 175 -16.47 -2.93 -10.91
CA SER A 175 -15.46 -1.96 -11.37
C SER A 175 -14.19 -1.94 -10.52
N LEU A 176 -14.12 -2.75 -9.46
CA LEU A 176 -13.04 -2.68 -8.48
C LEU A 176 -11.76 -3.28 -9.06
N GLN A 177 -10.71 -2.46 -9.07
CA GLN A 177 -9.39 -2.79 -9.61
C GLN A 177 -8.38 -3.00 -8.49
N ASP A 178 -8.46 -2.19 -7.44
CA ASP A 178 -7.53 -2.26 -6.31
C ASP A 178 -8.28 -2.49 -5.01
N LEU A 179 -7.96 -3.60 -4.35
CA LEU A 179 -8.52 -3.98 -3.06
C LEU A 179 -7.41 -4.14 -2.03
N SER A 180 -7.55 -3.49 -0.89
CA SER A 180 -6.67 -3.65 0.28
C SER A 180 -7.52 -3.89 1.52
N ILE A 181 -7.37 -5.04 2.18
CA ILE A 181 -8.25 -5.47 3.28
C ILE A 181 -7.48 -6.22 4.37
N ARG A 182 -8.02 -6.27 5.59
CA ARG A 182 -7.53 -7.20 6.63
C ARG A 182 -8.58 -8.26 6.91
N ILE A 183 -8.14 -9.51 6.96
CA ILE A 183 -9.01 -10.69 7.00
C ILE A 183 -8.62 -11.60 8.15
N SER A 184 -9.61 -12.17 8.85
CA SER A 184 -9.34 -13.18 9.87
C SER A 184 -8.78 -14.45 9.22
N ALA A 185 -7.71 -15.01 9.78
CA ALA A 185 -7.26 -16.34 9.40
C ALA A 185 -8.05 -17.44 10.15
N PRO A 186 -8.35 -18.58 9.50
CA PRO A 186 -8.14 -18.83 8.08
C PRO A 186 -9.05 -17.93 7.23
N VAL A 187 -8.53 -17.42 6.10
CA VAL A 187 -9.26 -16.49 5.23
C VAL A 187 -10.57 -17.15 4.82
N PRO A 188 -11.75 -16.63 5.20
CA PRO A 188 -13.01 -17.16 4.72
C PRO A 188 -13.31 -16.60 3.33
N ASP A 189 -13.82 -17.46 2.47
CA ASP A 189 -14.60 -17.06 1.29
C ASP A 189 -13.87 -16.21 0.24
N ILE A 190 -12.59 -16.51 0.00
CA ILE A 190 -11.86 -15.90 -1.14
C ILE A 190 -12.56 -16.20 -2.49
N VAL A 191 -13.29 -17.31 -2.57
CA VAL A 191 -14.04 -17.68 -3.76
C VAL A 191 -15.19 -16.72 -4.00
N ALA A 192 -15.91 -16.25 -2.97
CA ALA A 192 -16.87 -15.17 -3.18
C ALA A 192 -16.17 -13.88 -3.65
N LEU A 193 -14.98 -13.57 -3.15
CA LEU A 193 -14.24 -12.39 -3.59
C LEU A 193 -13.92 -12.41 -5.09
N LEU A 194 -13.62 -13.59 -5.66
CA LEU A 194 -13.45 -13.78 -7.11
C LEU A 194 -14.68 -13.36 -7.91
N HIS A 195 -15.87 -13.71 -7.43
CA HIS A 195 -17.13 -13.40 -8.09
C HIS A 195 -17.56 -11.95 -7.88
N VAL A 196 -17.27 -11.41 -6.70
CA VAL A 196 -17.67 -10.07 -6.28
C VAL A 196 -16.81 -9.00 -6.94
N CYS A 197 -15.51 -9.27 -7.18
CA CYS A 197 -14.56 -8.33 -7.75
C CYS A 197 -13.93 -8.87 -9.05
N PRO A 198 -14.67 -9.01 -10.15
CA PRO A 198 -14.16 -9.65 -11.37
C PRO A 198 -13.08 -8.84 -12.11
N ALA A 199 -13.06 -7.51 -11.96
CA ALA A 199 -12.10 -6.61 -12.62
C ALA A 199 -10.80 -6.39 -11.83
N LEU A 200 -10.58 -7.16 -10.75
CA LEU A 200 -9.48 -6.93 -9.83
C LEU A 200 -8.10 -7.10 -10.50
N ARG A 201 -7.23 -6.12 -10.27
CA ARG A 201 -5.84 -6.04 -10.77
C ARG A 201 -4.83 -6.10 -9.63
N THR A 202 -5.15 -5.45 -8.52
CA THR A 202 -4.34 -5.43 -7.30
C THR A 202 -5.14 -6.02 -6.15
N LEU A 203 -4.57 -7.04 -5.51
CA LEU A 203 -5.10 -7.59 -4.27
C LEU A 203 -4.06 -7.43 -3.17
N ARG A 204 -4.40 -6.69 -2.13
CA ARG A 204 -3.61 -6.57 -0.90
C ARG A 204 -4.42 -7.10 0.26
N PHE A 205 -3.84 -8.01 1.03
CA PHE A 205 -4.49 -8.43 2.26
C PHE A 205 -3.51 -8.85 3.34
N GLU A 206 -3.89 -8.58 4.58
CA GLU A 206 -3.17 -9.10 5.75
C GLU A 206 -4.09 -10.01 6.54
N THR A 207 -3.53 -11.07 7.08
CA THR A 207 -4.25 -12.05 7.89
C THR A 207 -3.81 -12.05 9.34
N THR A 208 -4.74 -12.36 10.25
CA THR A 208 -4.38 -12.62 11.65
C THR A 208 -3.54 -13.88 11.77
N MET A 209 -2.81 -14.03 12.87
CA MET A 209 -2.05 -15.26 13.12
C MET A 209 -2.98 -16.48 13.24
N ALA A 210 -2.70 -17.53 12.47
CA ALA A 210 -3.36 -18.83 12.56
C ALA A 210 -2.34 -19.96 12.75
N ARG A 211 -2.82 -21.11 13.25
CA ARG A 211 -1.96 -22.28 13.42
C ARG A 211 -1.65 -22.88 12.05
N PRO A 212 -0.43 -23.40 11.81
CA PRO A 212 -0.05 -24.03 10.55
C PRO A 212 -1.00 -25.14 10.07
N GLN A 213 -1.59 -25.91 11.00
CA GLN A 213 -2.55 -26.97 10.67
C GLN A 213 -3.86 -26.43 10.09
N ASP A 214 -4.33 -25.28 10.57
CA ASP A 214 -5.57 -24.66 10.09
C ASP A 214 -5.35 -24.04 8.71
N ILE A 215 -4.17 -23.45 8.49
CA ILE A 215 -3.71 -22.94 7.19
C ILE A 215 -3.65 -24.06 6.15
N GLU A 216 -3.09 -25.23 6.51
CA GLU A 216 -2.99 -26.37 5.60
C GLU A 216 -4.36 -26.96 5.24
N ARG A 217 -5.26 -27.09 6.23
CA ARG A 217 -6.65 -27.51 5.99
C ARG A 217 -7.39 -26.53 5.08
N ALA A 218 -7.24 -25.24 5.33
CA ALA A 218 -7.84 -24.20 4.49
C ALA A 218 -7.31 -24.27 3.05
N ARG A 219 -6.00 -24.45 2.86
CA ARG A 219 -5.39 -24.65 1.54
C ARG A 219 -6.00 -25.83 0.80
N GLN A 220 -6.08 -27.00 1.43
CA GLN A 220 -6.65 -28.20 0.80
C GLN A 220 -8.10 -27.97 0.35
N HIS A 221 -8.87 -27.25 1.16
CA HIS A 221 -10.22 -26.84 0.81
C HIS A 221 -10.26 -25.85 -0.37
N TYR A 222 -9.37 -24.84 -0.40
CA TYR A 222 -9.37 -23.84 -1.47
C TYR A 222 -8.83 -24.37 -2.80
N VAL A 223 -7.87 -25.30 -2.78
CA VAL A 223 -7.37 -25.94 -4.01
C VAL A 223 -8.49 -26.62 -4.80
N THR A 224 -9.46 -27.25 -4.12
CA THR A 224 -10.60 -27.90 -4.78
C THR A 224 -11.64 -26.90 -5.24
N MET A 225 -11.91 -25.86 -4.43
CA MET A 225 -12.90 -24.82 -4.74
C MET A 225 -12.46 -23.89 -5.89
N HIS A 226 -11.15 -23.66 -6.05
CA HIS A 226 -10.61 -22.83 -7.13
C HIS A 226 -10.59 -23.48 -8.51
N ALA A 227 -10.99 -24.75 -8.64
CA ALA A 227 -11.01 -25.44 -9.93
C ALA A 227 -11.86 -24.66 -10.95
N GLY A 228 -11.18 -23.91 -11.84
CA GLY A 228 -11.80 -23.09 -12.89
C GLY A 228 -12.04 -21.61 -12.56
N HIS A 229 -11.76 -21.14 -11.33
CA HIS A 229 -12.00 -19.75 -10.95
C HIS A 229 -10.69 -18.97 -10.80
N ARG A 230 -10.59 -17.83 -11.48
CA ARG A 230 -9.37 -17.01 -11.50
C ARG A 230 -9.70 -15.53 -11.75
N TRP A 231 -8.84 -14.62 -11.31
CA TRP A 231 -8.94 -13.21 -11.68
C TRP A 231 -8.14 -12.96 -12.96
N PRO A 232 -8.79 -12.78 -14.12
CA PRO A 232 -8.11 -12.74 -15.40
C PRO A 232 -7.11 -11.58 -15.53
N ASN A 233 -7.31 -10.50 -14.76
CA ASN A 233 -6.50 -9.28 -14.82
C ASN A 233 -5.62 -9.07 -13.59
N LEU A 234 -5.52 -10.05 -12.68
CA LEU A 234 -4.73 -9.89 -11.46
C LEU A 234 -3.25 -9.85 -11.80
N ASP A 235 -2.65 -8.68 -11.60
CA ASP A 235 -1.25 -8.43 -11.94
C ASP A 235 -0.37 -8.30 -10.69
N TYR A 236 -0.97 -7.86 -9.58
CA TYR A 236 -0.25 -7.58 -8.35
C TYR A 236 -0.94 -8.15 -7.10
N VAL A 237 -0.17 -8.88 -6.30
CA VAL A 237 -0.61 -9.40 -4.99
C VAL A 237 0.36 -8.95 -3.90
N SER A 238 -0.17 -8.44 -2.79
CA SER A 238 0.58 -8.13 -1.58
C SER A 238 -0.06 -8.79 -0.37
N ALA A 239 0.63 -9.69 0.32
CA ALA A 239 0.07 -10.36 1.48
C ALA A 239 1.12 -10.87 2.47
N ASP A 240 0.68 -11.26 3.66
CA ASP A 240 1.48 -12.15 4.49
C ASP A 240 1.53 -13.56 3.88
N LEU A 241 2.66 -14.25 4.04
CA LEU A 241 2.86 -15.57 3.45
C LEU A 241 1.80 -16.62 3.89
N PRO A 242 1.45 -16.74 5.19
CA PRO A 242 0.38 -17.64 5.62
C PRO A 242 -0.93 -17.38 4.89
N GLY A 243 -1.32 -16.10 4.78
CA GLY A 243 -2.49 -15.63 4.06
C GLY A 243 -2.50 -16.03 2.60
N LEU A 244 -1.40 -15.77 1.88
CA LEU A 244 -1.34 -16.10 0.45
C LEU A 244 -1.28 -17.61 0.19
N TYR A 245 -0.55 -18.35 1.04
CA TYR A 245 -0.42 -19.79 0.91
C TYR A 245 -1.75 -20.53 1.08
N GLN A 246 -2.55 -20.16 2.09
CA GLN A 246 -3.85 -20.82 2.33
C GLN A 246 -4.85 -20.54 1.21
N VAL A 247 -4.85 -19.32 0.67
CA VAL A 247 -5.80 -18.93 -0.39
C VAL A 247 -5.56 -19.72 -1.68
N ALA A 248 -4.36 -20.24 -1.91
CA ALA A 248 -4.08 -21.17 -3.00
C ALA A 248 -4.46 -20.68 -4.41
N LEU A 249 -4.17 -19.40 -4.72
CA LEU A 249 -4.44 -18.83 -6.06
C LEU A 249 -3.73 -19.62 -7.15
N GLN A 250 -4.51 -20.26 -8.04
CA GLN A 250 -4.00 -21.13 -9.12
C GLN A 250 -3.78 -20.36 -10.43
N GLN A 251 -3.08 -19.23 -10.37
CA GLN A 251 -2.77 -18.44 -11.56
C GLN A 251 -1.41 -17.74 -11.44
N PRO A 252 -0.72 -17.50 -12.58
CA PRO A 252 0.44 -16.64 -12.61
C PRO A 252 0.09 -15.20 -12.21
N VAL A 253 0.98 -14.53 -11.47
CA VAL A 253 0.84 -13.12 -11.09
C VAL A 253 2.18 -12.44 -11.30
N ARG A 254 2.20 -11.34 -12.07
CA ARG A 254 3.43 -10.66 -12.46
C ARG A 254 4.24 -10.20 -11.25
N ARG A 255 3.58 -9.56 -10.28
CA ARG A 255 4.21 -8.95 -9.10
C ARG A 255 3.64 -9.52 -7.80
N ILE A 256 4.54 -9.96 -6.92
CA ILE A 256 4.21 -10.48 -5.61
C ILE A 256 5.03 -9.79 -4.54
N ASN A 257 4.34 -9.22 -3.55
CA ASN A 257 4.93 -8.66 -2.35
C ASN A 257 4.53 -9.52 -1.14
N LEU A 258 5.51 -10.14 -0.49
CA LEU A 258 5.27 -11.04 0.64
C LEU A 258 5.86 -10.49 1.92
N ASN A 259 5.02 -10.39 2.95
CA ASN A 259 5.48 -10.24 4.32
C ASN A 259 5.68 -11.63 4.94
N LEU A 260 6.94 -12.00 5.15
CA LEU A 260 7.32 -13.30 5.71
C LEU A 260 7.22 -13.34 7.24
N GLY A 261 7.12 -12.17 7.91
CA GLY A 261 7.14 -12.09 9.36
C GLY A 261 8.38 -12.79 9.96
N ALA A 262 8.18 -13.51 11.06
CA ALA A 262 9.19 -14.37 11.66
C ALA A 262 9.28 -15.71 10.90
N LEU A 263 10.47 -16.07 10.44
CA LEU A 263 10.71 -17.31 9.71
C LEU A 263 10.57 -18.53 10.64
N GLY A 264 9.78 -19.52 10.21
CA GLY A 264 9.56 -20.79 10.92
C GLY A 264 9.69 -22.00 9.99
N GLY A 265 9.54 -23.21 10.55
CA GLY A 265 9.78 -24.47 9.83
C GLY A 265 8.88 -24.73 8.61
N HIS A 266 7.73 -24.05 8.50
CA HIS A 266 6.82 -24.17 7.36
C HIS A 266 7.05 -23.11 6.27
N THR A 267 7.80 -22.05 6.58
CA THR A 267 7.97 -20.90 5.70
C THR A 267 8.55 -21.29 4.34
N SER A 268 9.52 -22.21 4.31
CA SER A 268 10.13 -22.71 3.07
C SER A 268 9.16 -23.45 2.18
N ALA A 269 8.44 -24.42 2.73
CA ALA A 269 7.44 -25.18 1.99
C ALA A 269 6.33 -24.26 1.44
N TRP A 270 5.85 -23.32 2.26
CA TRP A 270 4.79 -22.41 1.85
C TRP A 270 5.22 -21.45 0.75
N LEU A 271 6.39 -20.83 0.90
CA LEU A 271 6.92 -19.91 -0.09
C LEU A 271 7.23 -20.63 -1.40
N ALA A 272 7.86 -21.80 -1.35
CA ALA A 272 8.14 -22.60 -2.53
C ALA A 272 6.85 -22.94 -3.29
N ALA A 273 5.79 -23.34 -2.57
CA ALA A 273 4.50 -23.64 -3.16
C ALA A 273 3.82 -22.41 -3.80
N VAL A 274 3.90 -21.24 -3.16
CA VAL A 274 3.38 -19.97 -3.72
C VAL A 274 4.13 -19.60 -4.99
N LEU A 275 5.47 -19.63 -4.97
CA LEU A 275 6.30 -19.24 -6.11
C LEU A 275 6.18 -20.21 -7.29
N ALA A 276 6.06 -21.51 -7.03
CA ALA A 276 5.89 -22.52 -8.07
C ALA A 276 4.57 -22.36 -8.85
N ILE A 277 3.50 -21.96 -8.15
CA ILE A 277 2.17 -21.77 -8.75
C ILE A 277 2.05 -20.40 -9.42
N MET A 278 2.43 -19.32 -8.72
CA MET A 278 2.17 -17.95 -9.18
C MET A 278 3.28 -17.39 -10.09
N GLN A 279 4.45 -18.03 -10.12
CA GLN A 279 5.55 -17.75 -11.07
C GLN A 279 5.82 -16.25 -11.29
N PRO A 280 6.06 -15.46 -10.22
CA PRO A 280 6.22 -14.02 -10.36
C PRO A 280 7.48 -13.66 -11.14
N THR A 281 7.40 -12.58 -11.90
CA THR A 281 8.58 -11.94 -12.50
C THR A 281 9.19 -10.89 -11.57
N HIS A 282 8.37 -10.31 -10.69
CA HIS A 282 8.76 -9.31 -9.69
C HIS A 282 8.39 -9.83 -8.30
N LEU A 283 9.39 -10.04 -7.46
CA LEU A 283 9.23 -10.57 -6.12
C LEU A 283 9.82 -9.61 -5.09
N GLN A 284 9.00 -9.15 -4.16
CA GLN A 284 9.43 -8.42 -2.98
C GLN A 284 9.21 -9.28 -1.73
N LEU A 285 10.26 -9.46 -0.93
CA LEU A 285 10.21 -10.21 0.32
C LEU A 285 10.55 -9.28 1.48
N GLN A 286 9.58 -9.08 2.36
CA GLN A 286 9.75 -8.34 3.61
C GLN A 286 9.92 -9.32 4.76
N MET A 287 11.04 -9.22 5.46
CA MET A 287 11.44 -10.15 6.50
C MET A 287 11.66 -9.45 7.83
N GLN A 288 11.15 -10.04 8.91
CA GLN A 288 11.47 -9.65 10.28
C GLN A 288 12.47 -10.65 10.86
N ILE A 289 13.75 -10.29 10.87
CA ILE A 289 14.76 -11.11 11.53
C ILE A 289 14.82 -10.73 13.01
N LEU A 290 14.24 -11.58 13.84
CA LEU A 290 14.21 -11.40 15.28
C LEU A 290 15.37 -12.14 15.97
N MET A 291 15.84 -13.25 15.38
CA MET A 291 16.88 -14.10 15.97
C MET A 291 18.04 -14.36 15.02
N SER A 292 19.26 -14.45 15.59
CA SER A 292 20.46 -14.87 14.87
C SER A 292 20.24 -16.29 14.31
N GLY A 293 20.53 -16.50 13.02
CA GLY A 293 20.42 -17.81 12.37
C GLY A 293 19.18 -18.02 11.49
N GLN A 294 18.15 -17.17 11.58
CA GLN A 294 16.98 -17.24 10.70
C GLN A 294 17.33 -17.01 9.22
N HIS A 295 18.45 -16.33 8.91
CA HIS A 295 18.93 -16.15 7.54
C HIS A 295 19.35 -17.46 6.88
N ALA A 296 19.69 -18.50 7.64
CA ALA A 296 20.15 -19.77 7.10
C ALA A 296 19.08 -20.48 6.23
N PHE A 297 17.81 -20.15 6.42
CA PHE A 297 16.71 -20.71 5.62
C PHE A 297 16.57 -20.04 4.26
N LEU A 298 17.05 -18.80 4.09
CA LEU A 298 16.83 -18.01 2.87
C LEU A 298 17.39 -18.64 1.58
N PRO A 299 18.59 -19.26 1.56
CA PRO A 299 19.07 -19.99 0.40
C PRO A 299 18.18 -21.16 -0.02
N GLU A 300 17.43 -21.76 0.90
CA GLU A 300 16.48 -22.84 0.61
C GLU A 300 15.13 -22.32 0.10
N LEU A 301 14.82 -21.04 0.33
CA LEU A 301 13.53 -20.44 -0.01
C LEU A 301 13.36 -20.15 -1.50
N LEU A 302 14.43 -19.72 -2.16
CA LEU A 302 14.38 -19.14 -3.50
C LEU A 302 14.69 -20.07 -4.69
N PRO A 303 15.13 -21.34 -4.55
CA PRO A 303 15.23 -22.25 -5.70
C PRO A 303 13.90 -22.41 -6.47
N ALA A 304 12.75 -22.21 -5.81
CA ALA A 304 11.43 -22.21 -6.45
C ALA A 304 11.12 -20.94 -7.26
N ALA A 305 11.92 -19.88 -7.13
CA ALA A 305 11.71 -18.57 -7.74
C ALA A 305 12.27 -18.49 -9.18
N THR A 306 12.04 -19.53 -10.00
CA THR A 306 12.70 -19.71 -11.30
C THR A 306 12.37 -18.64 -12.35
N TYR A 307 11.24 -17.94 -12.21
CA TYR A 307 10.76 -16.92 -13.15
C TYR A 307 11.09 -15.48 -12.71
N VAL A 308 11.65 -15.30 -11.51
CA VAL A 308 11.91 -13.97 -10.95
C VAL A 308 13.06 -13.30 -11.70
N LYS A 309 12.80 -12.11 -12.22
CA LYS A 309 13.78 -11.23 -12.85
C LYS A 309 14.16 -10.06 -11.94
N TYR A 310 13.19 -9.58 -11.16
CA TYR A 310 13.33 -8.45 -10.26
C TYR A 310 13.08 -8.92 -8.83
N LEU A 311 14.12 -8.81 -7.99
CA LEU A 311 14.05 -9.21 -6.59
C LEU A 311 14.28 -8.01 -5.69
N ARG A 312 13.39 -7.77 -4.74
CA ARG A 312 13.58 -6.80 -3.64
C ARG A 312 13.52 -7.51 -2.30
N LEU A 313 14.59 -7.37 -1.52
CA LEU A 313 14.72 -7.92 -0.19
C LEU A 313 14.65 -6.77 0.81
N ILE A 314 13.63 -6.78 1.67
CA ILE A 314 13.43 -5.77 2.70
C ILE A 314 13.62 -6.42 4.06
N PHE A 315 14.57 -5.90 4.83
CA PHE A 315 14.94 -6.39 6.15
C PHE A 315 14.52 -5.39 7.21
N ALA A 316 13.59 -5.80 8.08
CA ALA A 316 13.09 -4.98 9.18
C ALA A 316 13.93 -5.09 10.48
N SER A 317 15.10 -5.75 10.44
CA SER A 317 15.92 -6.03 11.64
C SER A 317 16.99 -4.98 11.92
N GLY A 318 17.29 -4.79 13.22
CA GLY A 318 18.38 -3.90 13.67
C GLY A 318 19.77 -4.50 13.46
N LYS A 319 19.85 -5.81 13.15
CA LYS A 319 21.09 -6.45 12.72
C LYS A 319 21.18 -6.36 11.20
N GLY A 320 22.25 -5.74 10.70
CA GLY A 320 22.56 -5.73 9.28
C GLY A 320 22.87 -7.13 8.77
N ILE A 321 22.41 -7.46 7.58
CA ILE A 321 22.75 -8.71 6.87
C ILE A 321 23.98 -8.41 6.05
N GLY A 322 25.05 -9.18 6.17
CA GLY A 322 26.26 -8.94 5.39
C GLY A 322 26.16 -9.44 3.95
N PRO A 323 27.14 -9.07 3.10
CA PRO A 323 27.26 -9.59 1.73
C PRO A 323 27.42 -11.13 1.68
N GLY A 324 28.03 -11.70 2.72
CA GLY A 324 28.25 -13.15 2.83
C GLY A 324 26.95 -13.94 2.97
N GLU A 325 25.93 -13.35 3.60
CA GLU A 325 24.60 -13.92 3.76
C GLU A 325 23.71 -13.68 2.54
N ILE A 326 23.86 -12.55 1.84
CA ILE A 326 23.10 -12.27 0.60
C ILE A 326 23.53 -13.20 -0.53
N THR A 327 24.83 -13.45 -0.67
CA THR A 327 25.40 -14.28 -1.73
C THR A 327 24.71 -15.64 -1.91
N PRO A 328 24.58 -16.50 -0.88
CA PRO A 328 23.92 -17.80 -1.03
C PRO A 328 22.42 -17.69 -1.34
N ILE A 329 21.77 -16.58 -0.96
CA ILE A 329 20.34 -16.34 -1.23
C ILE A 329 20.11 -16.10 -2.72
N VAL A 330 20.95 -15.27 -3.35
CA VAL A 330 20.76 -14.85 -4.74
C VAL A 330 21.45 -15.77 -5.75
N ARG A 331 22.49 -16.51 -5.35
CA ARG A 331 23.24 -17.44 -6.21
C ARG A 331 22.37 -18.41 -7.04
N PRO A 332 21.31 -19.05 -6.50
CA PRO A 332 20.52 -19.98 -7.31
C PRO A 332 19.59 -19.29 -8.33
N LEU A 333 19.55 -17.96 -8.37
CA LEU A 333 18.57 -17.20 -9.15
C LEU A 333 19.13 -16.68 -10.47
N SER A 334 18.24 -16.46 -11.42
CA SER A 334 18.54 -15.82 -12.72
C SER A 334 17.96 -14.41 -12.78
N ILE A 335 18.16 -13.63 -11.71
CA ILE A 335 17.66 -12.25 -11.62
C ILE A 335 18.53 -11.29 -12.44
N THR A 336 17.92 -10.22 -12.95
CA THR A 336 18.61 -9.12 -13.65
C THR A 336 18.69 -7.86 -12.80
N HIS A 337 17.82 -7.75 -11.79
CA HIS A 337 17.70 -6.60 -10.90
C HIS A 337 17.55 -7.03 -9.45
N LEU A 338 18.38 -6.47 -8.57
CA LEU A 338 18.36 -6.74 -7.13
C LEU A 338 18.25 -5.44 -6.33
N GLU A 339 17.28 -5.38 -5.43
CA GLU A 339 17.17 -4.33 -4.43
C GLU A 339 17.31 -4.92 -3.03
N ILE A 340 18.12 -4.28 -2.20
CA ILE A 340 18.34 -4.65 -0.80
C ILE A 340 18.02 -3.43 0.03
N GLU A 341 17.08 -3.57 0.95
CA GLU A 341 16.65 -2.48 1.83
C GLU A 341 16.72 -2.90 3.29
N THR A 342 17.32 -2.07 4.13
CA THR A 342 17.33 -2.26 5.59
C THR A 342 16.59 -1.10 6.25
N LEU A 343 15.48 -1.41 6.94
CA LEU A 343 14.57 -0.39 7.49
C LEU A 343 15.06 0.26 8.79
N LEU A 344 15.94 -0.40 9.54
CA LEU A 344 16.44 0.11 10.82
C LEU A 344 17.84 0.71 10.68
N ALA A 345 18.07 1.81 11.41
CA ALA A 345 19.35 2.51 11.51
C ALA A 345 20.35 1.71 12.35
N GLY A 346 20.74 0.54 11.87
CA GLY A 346 21.96 -0.13 12.31
C GLY A 346 23.12 0.41 11.49
N ASN A 347 24.24 0.74 12.14
CA ASN A 347 25.49 0.94 11.42
C ASN A 347 25.73 -0.29 10.56
N LEU A 348 25.62 -0.15 9.24
CA LEU A 348 26.09 -1.20 8.36
C LEU A 348 27.58 -1.37 8.65
N ALA A 349 27.97 -2.54 9.13
CA ALA A 349 29.38 -2.93 9.16
C ALA A 349 29.98 -2.97 7.74
N PHE A 350 29.14 -2.94 6.70
CA PHE A 350 29.51 -3.16 5.31
C PHE A 350 29.18 -1.96 4.41
N ARG A 351 29.98 -1.76 3.38
CA ARG A 351 29.75 -0.72 2.37
C ARG A 351 28.77 -1.23 1.30
N PRO A 352 27.84 -0.41 0.77
CA PRO A 352 26.91 -0.83 -0.29
C PRO A 352 27.60 -1.47 -1.51
N GLU A 353 28.79 -1.00 -1.85
CA GLU A 353 29.65 -1.53 -2.91
C GLU A 353 29.98 -3.02 -2.68
N SER A 354 30.19 -3.42 -1.42
CA SER A 354 30.48 -4.81 -1.08
C SER A 354 29.30 -5.74 -1.39
N TYR A 355 28.06 -5.29 -1.17
CA TYR A 355 26.87 -6.06 -1.55
C TYR A 355 26.74 -6.17 -3.07
N ALA A 356 26.93 -5.06 -3.79
CA ALA A 356 26.84 -5.04 -5.24
C ALA A 356 27.87 -5.98 -5.89
N LEU A 357 29.13 -5.92 -5.44
CA LEU A 357 30.19 -6.82 -5.89
C LEU A 357 29.86 -8.28 -5.58
N SER A 358 29.53 -8.61 -4.32
CA SER A 358 29.22 -9.99 -3.94
C SER A 358 28.03 -10.56 -4.71
N ALA A 359 26.96 -9.79 -4.89
CA ALA A 359 25.80 -10.21 -5.68
C ALA A 359 26.15 -10.38 -7.16
N ALA A 360 26.95 -9.47 -7.74
CA ALA A 360 27.39 -9.57 -9.13
C ALA A 360 28.29 -10.78 -9.38
N PHE A 361 29.17 -11.16 -8.45
CA PHE A 361 29.92 -12.41 -8.55
C PHE A 361 29.01 -13.64 -8.43
N ALA A 362 27.96 -13.57 -7.61
CA ALA A 362 27.06 -14.69 -7.36
C ALA A 362 26.07 -14.94 -8.50
N VAL A 363 25.64 -13.90 -9.21
CA VAL A 363 24.55 -13.96 -10.20
C VAL A 363 25.02 -13.41 -11.55
N PRO A 364 25.37 -14.27 -12.52
CA PRO A 364 25.87 -13.84 -13.83
C PRO A 364 24.93 -12.91 -14.60
N SER A 365 23.62 -13.12 -14.49
CA SER A 365 22.60 -12.32 -15.20
C SER A 365 22.34 -10.93 -14.59
N LEU A 366 22.92 -10.62 -13.44
CA LEU A 366 22.64 -9.39 -12.70
C LEU A 366 23.24 -8.18 -13.42
N GLY A 367 22.38 -7.21 -13.78
CA GLY A 367 22.77 -5.96 -14.44
C GLY A 367 22.62 -4.71 -13.57
N PHE A 368 21.84 -4.79 -12.48
CA PHE A 368 21.61 -3.66 -11.58
C PHE A 368 21.45 -4.10 -10.13
N VAL A 369 22.06 -3.35 -9.21
CA VAL A 369 21.91 -3.53 -7.76
C VAL A 369 21.64 -2.19 -7.09
N SER A 370 20.58 -2.11 -6.28
CA SER A 370 20.36 -0.99 -5.37
C SER A 370 20.42 -1.46 -3.93
N VAL A 371 21.13 -0.71 -3.09
CA VAL A 371 21.21 -0.94 -1.65
C VAL A 371 20.73 0.33 -0.96
N ALA A 372 19.67 0.22 -0.16
CA ALA A 372 19.14 1.30 0.63
C ALA A 372 19.19 0.95 2.12
N THR A 373 19.65 1.91 2.91
CA THR A 373 19.60 1.89 4.37
C THR A 373 18.85 3.11 4.87
N ALA A 374 18.65 3.18 6.19
CA ALA A 374 17.96 4.30 6.81
C ALA A 374 18.60 5.66 6.50
N ASP A 375 19.91 5.70 6.29
CA ASP A 375 20.72 6.92 6.12
C ASP A 375 21.24 7.15 4.70
N ARG A 376 21.33 6.11 3.86
CA ARG A 376 21.91 6.20 2.52
C ARG A 376 21.24 5.25 1.54
N SER A 377 21.12 5.68 0.28
CA SER A 377 20.78 4.78 -0.83
C SER A 377 21.81 4.95 -1.93
N GLN A 378 22.37 3.83 -2.39
CA GLN A 378 23.29 3.79 -3.50
C GLN A 378 22.83 2.73 -4.50
N SER A 379 23.07 2.99 -5.78
CA SER A 379 22.68 2.11 -6.86
C SER A 379 23.83 1.94 -7.81
N PHE A 380 23.97 0.74 -8.35
CA PHE A 380 25.12 0.33 -9.12
C PHE A 380 24.69 -0.36 -10.40
N SER A 381 25.34 -0.01 -11.51
CA SER A 381 25.28 -0.75 -12.75
C SER A 381 26.39 -1.79 -12.77
N ILE A 382 26.04 -3.03 -13.15
CA ILE A 382 27.00 -4.13 -13.25
C ILE A 382 27.44 -4.25 -14.70
N LEU A 383 28.72 -4.01 -14.95
CA LEU A 383 29.35 -4.18 -16.25
C LEU A 383 30.25 -5.42 -16.21
N ARG A 384 30.13 -6.27 -17.21
CA ARG A 384 30.98 -7.46 -17.37
C ARG A 384 31.86 -7.25 -18.59
N SER A 385 33.16 -7.45 -18.40
CA SER A 385 34.15 -7.45 -19.47
C SER A 385 34.05 -8.73 -20.29
N ASP A 386 34.60 -8.70 -21.50
CA ASP A 386 34.81 -9.91 -22.31
C ASP A 386 35.85 -10.85 -21.66
N VAL A 387 36.66 -10.33 -20.72
CA VAL A 387 37.59 -11.12 -19.92
C VAL A 387 36.81 -11.91 -18.85
N PRO A 388 36.89 -13.26 -18.85
CA PRO A 388 36.15 -14.07 -17.88
C PRO A 388 36.50 -13.71 -16.43
N GLY A 389 35.46 -13.39 -15.65
CA GLY A 389 35.59 -13.09 -14.22
C GLY A 389 35.86 -11.62 -13.88
N GLU A 390 36.12 -10.77 -14.87
CA GLU A 390 36.27 -9.33 -14.65
C GLU A 390 34.89 -8.66 -14.59
N ILE A 391 34.56 -8.14 -13.40
CA ILE A 391 33.29 -7.48 -13.09
C ILE A 391 33.60 -6.07 -12.59
N THR A 392 33.01 -5.08 -13.25
CA THR A 392 33.06 -3.68 -12.81
C THR A 392 31.69 -3.27 -12.28
N VAL A 393 31.69 -2.55 -11.15
CA VAL A 393 30.50 -2.03 -10.52
C VAL A 393 30.59 -0.52 -10.54
N GLU A 394 29.73 0.13 -11.32
CA GLU A 394 29.71 1.58 -11.49
C GLU A 394 28.59 2.19 -10.66
N LEU A 395 28.91 3.23 -9.88
CA LEU A 395 27.91 3.99 -9.16
C LEU A 395 27.01 4.73 -10.15
N SER A 396 25.71 4.43 -10.13
CA SER A 396 24.71 5.11 -10.95
C SER A 396 24.36 6.47 -10.35
N ASP A 397 24.12 7.47 -11.21
CA ASP A 397 23.54 8.74 -10.75
C ASP A 397 22.12 8.54 -10.20
N SER A 398 21.68 9.44 -9.32
CA SER A 398 20.41 9.28 -8.61
C SER A 398 19.20 9.28 -9.54
N THR A 399 19.25 10.02 -10.64
CA THR A 399 18.15 10.13 -11.61
C THR A 399 18.01 8.85 -12.45
N SER A 400 19.12 8.33 -12.98
CA SER A 400 19.14 7.09 -13.75
C SER A 400 18.81 5.88 -12.87
N ALA A 401 19.29 5.86 -11.62
CA ALA A 401 18.90 4.87 -10.64
C ALA A 401 17.39 4.89 -10.38
N GLN A 402 16.80 6.08 -10.16
CA GLN A 402 15.36 6.21 -9.92
C GLN A 402 14.54 5.77 -11.14
N ASN A 403 14.92 6.21 -12.35
CA ASN A 403 14.25 5.78 -13.57
C ASN A 403 14.29 4.26 -13.78
N ARG A 404 15.40 3.60 -13.43
CA ARG A 404 15.50 2.13 -13.49
C ARG A 404 14.61 1.45 -12.45
N LYS A 405 14.55 1.99 -11.23
CA LYS A 405 13.64 1.48 -10.18
C LYS A 405 12.18 1.64 -10.58
N ASP A 406 11.81 2.79 -11.11
CA ASP A 406 10.43 3.07 -11.56
C ASP A 406 10.07 2.22 -12.78
N SER A 407 10.99 1.99 -13.71
CA SER A 407 10.78 1.06 -14.82
C SER A 407 10.69 -0.40 -14.37
N ALA A 408 11.34 -0.78 -13.28
CA ALA A 408 11.31 -2.13 -12.73
C ALA A 408 10.03 -2.40 -11.94
N TRP A 409 9.49 -1.41 -11.21
CA TRP A 409 8.36 -1.63 -10.29
C TRP A 409 7.07 -0.89 -10.67
N GLY A 410 7.08 -0.06 -11.71
CA GLY A 410 5.95 0.79 -12.13
C GLY A 410 4.93 0.14 -13.05
#